data_AF-A0A2V9NDV8-F1
#
_entry.id   AF-A0A2V9NDV8-F1
#
_cell.length_a   1.000
_cell.length_b   1.000
_cell.length_c   1.000
_cell.angle_alpha   90.00
_cell.angle_beta   90.00
_cell.angle_gamma   90.00
#
_symmetry.space_group_name_H-M   'P 1'
#
loop_
_entity.id
_entity.type
_entity.pdbx_description
1 polymer ?
#
loop_
_entity_poly.entity_id
_entity_poly.type
_entity_poly.pdbx_seq_one_letter_code
_entity_poly.pdbx_strand_id
1 'polypeptide(L)'
;MIHTLNRNYVLAPFHVLMSNCQNNVLMGLRIVQTLEKFPDPTPEELHFFQLSFAGPPTDLSRARQHFKNWVLAKGFGDIQKCIRATLERLFIFRTVELKIKANEKFDIGACEKELWRRARQPGYPVLVDKINSLFGEPLRYQDELDSFNNARNCLEHENGVVTEKRCTNPEKNKLVIHGTRFKMFFKTAQAEVPAELGKPGPRNSPLMLGAEEFQIEFGIGQLLEISLKQFIDILNTCV
;
A
#
# COMPACT_ATOMS: atom_id res chain seq x y z
N MET A 1 28.10 17.30 22.08
CA MET A 1 26.67 17.50 21.76
C MET A 1 26.01 16.13 21.73
N ILE A 2 24.95 15.92 22.51
CA ILE A 2 24.14 14.70 22.41
C ILE A 2 23.21 14.89 21.21
N HIS A 3 23.44 14.15 20.13
CA HIS A 3 22.55 14.18 18.97
C HIS A 3 21.32 13.30 19.27
N THR A 4 20.18 13.92 19.53
CA THR A 4 18.92 13.21 19.75
C THR A 4 18.22 13.02 18.40
N LEU A 5 18.09 11.77 17.94
CA LEU A 5 17.34 11.44 16.73
C LEU A 5 15.84 11.45 17.03
N ASN A 6 15.05 12.14 16.21
CA ASN A 6 13.59 12.15 16.34
C ASN A 6 12.96 11.00 15.53
N ARG A 7 12.38 10.03 16.26
CA ARG A 7 11.75 8.82 15.71
C ARG A 7 10.58 9.12 14.77
N ASN A 8 9.90 10.26 14.95
CA ASN A 8 8.74 10.63 14.13
C ASN A 8 9.11 10.87 12.66
N TYR A 9 10.39 11.16 12.36
CA TYR A 9 10.84 11.33 10.97
C TYR A 9 10.85 10.03 10.16
N VAL A 10 10.77 8.86 10.79
CA VAL A 10 10.67 7.58 10.07
C VAL A 10 9.36 7.48 9.31
N LEU A 11 8.26 7.97 9.90
CA LEU A 11 6.90 7.90 9.33
C LEU A 11 6.50 9.15 8.53
N ALA A 12 7.26 10.24 8.62
CA ALA A 12 6.99 11.46 7.86
C ALA A 12 6.74 11.22 6.35
N PRO A 13 7.59 10.47 5.61
CA PRO A 13 7.33 10.20 4.19
C PRO A 13 6.09 9.33 3.98
N PHE A 14 5.79 8.41 4.89
CA PHE A 14 4.61 7.56 4.80
C PHE A 14 3.33 8.40 4.75
N HIS A 15 3.18 9.36 5.68
CA HIS A 15 1.97 10.20 5.74
C HIS A 15 1.76 11.02 4.47
N VAL A 16 2.83 11.62 3.93
CA VAL A 16 2.75 12.42 2.70
C VAL A 16 2.39 11.55 1.49
N LEU A 17 3.10 10.43 1.31
CA LEU A 17 2.87 9.54 0.17
C LEU A 17 1.49 8.87 0.25
N MET A 18 1.06 8.48 1.46
CA MET A 18 -0.25 7.86 1.67
C MET A 18 -1.38 8.86 1.41
N SER A 19 -1.23 10.11 1.86
CA SER A 19 -2.20 11.18 1.54
C SER A 19 -2.31 11.39 0.03
N ASN A 20 -1.19 11.42 -0.69
CA ASN A 20 -1.20 11.52 -2.16
C ASN A 20 -1.88 10.32 -2.82
N CYS A 21 -1.59 9.10 -2.37
CA CYS A 21 -2.25 7.89 -2.83
C CYS A 21 -3.77 7.97 -2.64
N GLN A 22 -4.23 8.33 -1.44
CA GLN A 22 -5.64 8.50 -1.13
C GLN A 22 -6.30 9.55 -2.02
N ASN A 23 -5.69 10.72 -2.15
CA ASN A 23 -6.22 11.81 -2.97
C ASN A 23 -6.33 11.43 -4.45
N ASN A 24 -5.32 10.76 -5.00
CA ASN A 24 -5.32 10.31 -6.39
C ASN A 24 -6.38 9.25 -6.66
N VAL A 25 -6.52 8.26 -5.77
CA VAL A 25 -7.57 7.24 -5.89
C VAL A 25 -8.95 7.87 -5.78
N LEU A 26 -9.17 8.76 -4.81
CA LEU A 26 -10.45 9.45 -4.65
C LEU A 26 -10.78 10.33 -5.87
N MET A 27 -9.81 11.04 -6.43
CA MET A 27 -9.99 11.81 -7.65
C MET A 27 -10.40 10.89 -8.81
N GLY A 28 -9.70 9.77 -9.01
CA GLY A 28 -10.04 8.79 -10.03
C GLY A 28 -11.44 8.21 -9.87
N LEU A 29 -11.84 7.84 -8.65
CA LEU A 29 -13.19 7.34 -8.35
C LEU A 29 -14.28 8.38 -8.60
N ARG A 30 -14.02 9.66 -8.27
CA ARG A 30 -14.94 10.75 -8.58
C ARG A 30 -15.12 10.91 -10.09
N ILE A 31 -14.03 10.90 -10.86
CA ILE A 31 -14.08 10.96 -12.32
C ILE A 31 -14.92 9.82 -12.90
N VAL A 32 -14.70 8.58 -12.44
CA VAL A 32 -15.51 7.41 -12.86
C VAL A 32 -17.00 7.63 -12.62
N GLN A 33 -17.34 8.25 -11.48
CA GLN A 33 -18.73 8.46 -11.07
C GLN A 33 -19.39 9.62 -11.82
N THR A 34 -18.66 10.69 -12.13
CA THR A 34 -19.22 11.92 -12.72
C THR A 34 -19.18 11.98 -14.25
N LEU A 35 -18.34 11.17 -14.91
CA LEU A 35 -18.12 11.25 -16.35
C LEU A 35 -19.28 10.64 -17.14
N GLU A 36 -20.29 11.43 -17.54
CA GLU A 36 -21.50 10.97 -18.26
C GLU A 36 -21.29 10.66 -19.75
N LYS A 37 -20.33 11.33 -20.38
CA LYS A 37 -19.89 11.11 -21.77
C LYS A 37 -18.41 11.45 -21.88
N PHE A 38 -17.73 10.93 -22.91
CA PHE A 38 -16.38 11.41 -23.21
C PHE A 38 -16.47 12.89 -23.62
N PRO A 39 -15.63 13.76 -23.04
CA PRO A 39 -15.52 15.14 -23.50
C PRO A 39 -14.95 15.17 -24.92
N ASP A 40 -15.08 16.32 -25.59
CA ASP A 40 -14.39 16.55 -26.84
C ASP A 40 -12.86 16.47 -26.63
N PRO A 41 -12.09 16.00 -27.63
CA PRO A 41 -10.66 15.77 -27.46
C PRO A 41 -9.91 17.02 -27.00
N THR A 42 -9.03 16.87 -26.01
CA THR A 42 -8.18 17.99 -25.56
C THR A 42 -7.02 18.24 -26.54
N PRO A 43 -6.40 19.43 -26.52
CA PRO A 43 -5.19 19.70 -27.31
C PRO A 43 -4.07 18.69 -27.07
N GLU A 44 -3.92 18.18 -25.84
CA GLU A 44 -2.95 17.15 -25.50
C GLU A 44 -3.29 15.80 -26.14
N GLU A 45 -4.56 15.41 -26.17
CA GLU A 45 -5.01 14.17 -26.83
C GLU A 45 -4.77 14.21 -28.34
N LEU A 46 -4.87 15.40 -28.96
CA LEU A 46 -4.54 15.59 -30.38
C LEU A 46 -3.06 15.29 -30.69
N HIS A 47 -2.14 15.42 -29.72
CA HIS A 47 -0.76 14.98 -29.90
C HIS A 47 -0.61 13.45 -29.85
N PHE A 48 -1.51 12.74 -29.16
CA PHE A 48 -1.53 11.27 -29.09
C PHE A 48 -2.19 10.62 -30.31
N PHE A 49 -3.01 11.35 -31.08
CA PHE A 49 -3.70 10.83 -32.27
C PHE A 49 -2.74 10.22 -33.32
N GLN A 50 -1.49 10.70 -33.39
CA GLN A 50 -0.48 10.16 -34.33
C GLN A 50 0.06 8.77 -33.92
N LEU A 51 -0.18 8.34 -32.68
CA LEU A 51 0.37 7.12 -32.07
C LEU A 51 -0.71 6.16 -31.56
N SER A 52 -1.99 6.40 -31.89
CA SER A 52 -3.07 5.60 -31.32
C SER A 52 -3.12 4.19 -31.92
N PHE A 53 -2.74 3.18 -31.13
CA PHE A 53 -2.84 1.76 -31.48
C PHE A 53 -4.25 1.18 -31.30
N ALA A 54 -5.18 1.96 -30.73
CA ALA A 54 -6.57 1.58 -30.53
C ALA A 54 -7.51 2.69 -31.02
N GLY A 55 -8.65 2.28 -31.56
CA GLY A 55 -9.75 3.20 -31.87
C GLY A 55 -10.38 3.79 -30.60
N PRO A 56 -11.25 4.81 -30.73
CA PRO A 56 -11.89 5.45 -29.58
C PRO A 56 -12.63 4.41 -28.73
N PRO A 57 -12.59 4.52 -27.38
CA PRO A 57 -13.38 3.66 -26.51
C PRO A 57 -14.87 3.85 -26.84
N THR A 58 -15.48 2.84 -27.44
CA THR A 58 -16.87 2.90 -27.90
C THR A 58 -17.88 2.72 -26.78
N ASP A 59 -17.46 2.21 -25.62
CA ASP A 59 -18.31 1.95 -24.47
C ASP A 59 -17.75 2.63 -23.20
N LEU A 60 -18.43 3.69 -22.76
CA LEU A 60 -18.12 4.43 -21.55
C LEU A 60 -18.21 3.56 -20.29
N SER A 61 -19.16 2.62 -20.23
CA SER A 61 -19.33 1.73 -19.08
C SER A 61 -18.09 0.85 -18.89
N ARG A 62 -17.64 0.23 -19.99
CA ARG A 62 -16.41 -0.57 -20.01
C ARG A 62 -15.18 0.26 -19.70
N ALA A 63 -15.07 1.48 -20.24
CA ALA A 63 -13.95 2.39 -19.94
C ALA A 63 -13.91 2.80 -18.46
N ARG A 64 -15.07 3.12 -17.86
CA ARG A 64 -15.21 3.40 -16.42
C ARG A 64 -14.74 2.23 -15.57
N GLN A 65 -15.16 1.01 -15.92
CA GLN A 65 -14.76 -0.19 -15.19
C GLN A 65 -13.25 -0.45 -15.29
N HIS A 66 -12.68 -0.35 -16.49
CA HIS A 66 -11.23 -0.51 -16.71
C HIS A 66 -10.42 0.54 -15.96
N PHE A 67 -10.83 1.81 -16.05
CA PHE A 67 -10.15 2.89 -15.35
C PHE A 67 -10.25 2.74 -13.84
N LYS A 68 -11.42 2.33 -13.30
CA LYS A 68 -11.58 2.01 -11.87
C LYS A 68 -10.61 0.92 -11.43
N ASN A 69 -10.55 -0.20 -12.16
CA ASN A 69 -9.63 -1.30 -11.84
C ASN A 69 -8.16 -0.83 -11.90
N TRP A 70 -7.81 -0.03 -12.91
CA TRP A 70 -6.48 0.55 -13.06
C TRP A 70 -6.12 1.49 -11.90
N VAL A 71 -7.01 2.40 -11.52
CA VAL A 71 -6.80 3.35 -10.41
C VAL A 71 -6.57 2.60 -9.09
N LEU A 72 -7.37 1.58 -8.80
CA LEU A 72 -7.22 0.79 -7.57
C LEU A 72 -5.90 -0.01 -7.56
N ALA A 73 -5.53 -0.61 -8.69
CA ALA A 73 -4.24 -1.30 -8.84
C ALA A 73 -3.04 -0.34 -8.68
N LYS A 74 -3.11 0.88 -9.23
CA LYS A 74 -2.09 1.91 -9.03
C LYS A 74 -2.03 2.40 -7.59
N GLY A 75 -3.17 2.62 -6.95
CA GLY A 75 -3.24 2.94 -5.53
C GLY A 75 -2.58 1.86 -4.67
N PHE A 76 -2.82 0.58 -4.97
CA PHE A 76 -2.18 -0.52 -4.25
C PHE A 76 -0.65 -0.50 -4.42
N GLY A 77 -0.16 -0.23 -5.63
CA GLY A 77 1.27 -0.02 -5.88
C GLY A 77 1.85 1.18 -5.11
N ASP A 78 1.08 2.27 -4.96
CA ASP A 78 1.50 3.43 -4.19
C ASP A 78 1.56 3.15 -2.67
N ILE A 79 0.66 2.33 -2.12
CA ILE A 79 0.74 1.83 -0.73
C ILE A 79 2.09 1.10 -0.51
N GLN A 80 2.49 0.25 -1.46
CA GLN A 80 3.79 -0.44 -1.40
C GLN A 80 4.98 0.53 -1.47
N LYS A 81 4.90 1.59 -2.28
CA LYS A 81 5.92 2.64 -2.29
C LYS A 81 6.00 3.38 -0.95
N CYS A 82 4.87 3.60 -0.28
CA CYS A 82 4.84 4.18 1.07
C CYS A 82 5.59 3.29 2.07
N ILE A 83 5.26 2.00 2.11
CA ILE A 83 5.92 0.99 2.95
C ILE A 83 7.42 0.96 2.67
N ARG A 84 7.80 0.90 1.39
CA ARG A 84 9.20 0.89 0.97
C ARG A 84 9.96 2.12 1.48
N ALA A 85 9.38 3.31 1.33
CA ALA A 85 10.00 4.55 1.81
C ALA A 85 10.20 4.54 3.33
N THR A 86 9.24 3.99 4.09
CA THR A 86 9.34 3.80 5.54
C THR A 86 10.47 2.85 5.91
N LEU A 87 10.57 1.69 5.26
CA LEU A 87 11.63 0.71 5.49
C LEU A 87 13.03 1.31 5.22
N GLU A 88 13.18 2.03 4.11
CA GLU A 88 14.42 2.73 3.79
C GLU A 88 14.79 3.75 4.88
N ARG A 89 13.80 4.49 5.40
CA ARG A 89 13.99 5.42 6.51
C ARG A 89 14.35 4.73 7.82
N LEU A 90 13.69 3.62 8.12
CA LEU A 90 13.95 2.84 9.33
C LEU A 90 15.38 2.31 9.34
N PHE A 91 15.85 1.78 8.21
CA PHE A 91 17.24 1.35 8.03
C PHE A 91 18.24 2.48 8.31
N ILE A 92 18.02 3.66 7.72
CA ILE A 92 18.90 4.83 7.90
C ILE A 92 18.88 5.27 9.37
N PHE A 93 17.68 5.47 9.93
CA PHE A 93 17.50 5.93 11.30
C PHE A 93 18.21 5.01 12.30
N ARG A 94 17.97 3.70 12.18
CA ARG A 94 18.54 2.72 13.12
C ARG A 94 20.06 2.61 12.96
N THR A 95 20.58 2.67 11.74
CA THR A 95 22.03 2.65 11.51
C THR A 95 22.72 3.87 12.12
N VAL A 96 22.15 5.07 11.96
CA VAL A 96 22.69 6.29 12.58
C VAL A 96 22.58 6.21 14.10
N GLU A 97 21.45 5.72 14.64
CA GLU A 97 21.25 5.55 16.09
C GLU A 97 22.33 4.64 16.70
N LEU A 98 22.65 3.52 16.04
CA LEU A 98 23.68 2.59 16.50
C LEU A 98 25.07 3.23 16.48
N LYS A 99 25.41 3.99 15.43
CA LYS A 99 26.70 4.72 15.35
C LYS A 99 26.84 5.78 16.44
N ILE A 100 25.76 6.51 16.76
CA ILE A 100 25.73 7.47 17.87
C ILE A 100 25.95 6.76 19.20
N LYS A 101 25.26 5.64 19.44
CA LYS A 101 25.41 4.84 20.67
C LYS A 101 26.82 4.25 20.81
N ALA A 102 27.48 3.93 19.71
CA ALA A 102 28.87 3.47 19.68
C ALA A 102 29.91 4.60 19.86
N ASN A 103 29.47 5.86 20.03
CA ASN A 103 30.33 7.05 20.10
C ASN A 103 31.30 7.19 18.90
N GLU A 104 30.88 6.72 17.73
CA GLU A 104 31.65 6.90 16.50
C GLU A 104 31.72 8.38 16.14
N LYS A 105 32.89 8.85 15.67
CA LYS A 105 33.03 10.19 15.09
C LYS A 105 32.67 10.13 13.61
N PHE A 106 31.57 10.76 13.22
CA PHE A 106 31.14 10.84 11.83
C PHE A 106 30.30 12.10 11.58
N ASP A 107 30.23 12.53 10.32
CA ASP A 107 29.30 13.56 9.88
C ASP A 107 27.94 12.93 9.58
N ILE A 108 26.89 13.39 10.28
CA ILE A 108 25.54 12.81 10.17
C ILE A 108 24.99 13.01 8.75
N GLY A 109 25.15 14.19 8.15
CA GLY A 109 24.59 14.49 6.84
C GLY A 109 25.20 13.64 5.71
N ALA A 110 26.53 13.49 5.71
CA ALA A 110 27.25 12.62 4.78
C ALA A 110 26.88 11.14 5.00
N CYS A 111 26.73 10.72 6.26
CA CYS A 111 26.32 9.36 6.61
C CYS A 111 24.91 9.06 6.07
N GLU A 112 23.94 9.95 6.31
CA GLU A 112 22.57 9.78 5.80
C GLU A 112 22.52 9.72 4.27
N LYS A 113 23.28 10.56 3.57
CA LYS A 113 23.34 10.57 2.10
C LYS A 113 23.87 9.25 1.54
N GLU A 114 24.90 8.67 2.15
CA GLU A 114 25.43 7.36 1.76
C GLU A 114 24.46 6.22 2.11
N LEU A 115 23.88 6.25 3.31
CA LEU A 115 22.91 5.23 3.73
C LEU A 115 21.65 5.24 2.85
N TRP A 116 21.24 6.40 2.35
CA TRP A 116 20.18 6.52 1.36
C TRP A 116 20.46 5.73 0.08
N ARG A 117 21.66 5.87 -0.47
CA ARG A 117 22.10 5.10 -1.65
C ARG A 117 22.07 3.61 -1.35
N ARG A 118 22.55 3.20 -0.17
CA ARG A 118 22.59 1.79 0.28
C ARG A 118 21.21 1.20 0.56
N ALA A 119 20.24 2.01 0.97
CA ALA A 119 18.86 1.60 1.25
C ALA A 119 18.04 1.39 -0.03
N ARG A 120 18.26 2.24 -1.06
CA ARG A 120 17.51 2.19 -2.32
C ARG A 120 17.94 1.10 -3.29
N GLN A 121 19.22 0.74 -3.30
CA GLN A 121 19.77 -0.27 -4.21
C GLN A 121 19.18 -1.69 -4.07
N PRO A 122 19.05 -2.27 -2.87
CA PRO A 122 18.55 -3.64 -2.74
C PRO A 122 17.08 -3.79 -3.11
N GLY A 123 16.70 -4.95 -3.64
CA GLY A 123 15.30 -5.36 -3.72
C GLY A 123 14.65 -5.46 -2.34
N TYR A 124 13.32 -5.54 -2.29
CA TYR A 124 12.55 -5.56 -1.03
C TYR A 124 13.04 -6.63 -0.02
N PRO A 125 13.27 -7.91 -0.39
CA PRO A 125 13.68 -8.93 0.58
C PRO A 125 15.01 -8.59 1.27
N VAL A 126 16.00 -8.19 0.47
CA VAL A 126 17.34 -7.83 0.96
C VAL A 126 17.30 -6.58 1.87
N LEU A 127 16.37 -5.64 1.62
CA LEU A 127 16.18 -4.49 2.50
C LEU A 127 15.59 -4.91 3.85
N VAL A 128 14.58 -5.79 3.86
CA VAL A 128 13.97 -6.33 5.08
C VAL A 128 15.01 -7.09 5.91
N ASP A 129 15.81 -7.96 5.29
CA ASP A 129 16.89 -8.69 5.97
C ASP A 129 17.89 -7.74 6.65
N LYS A 130 18.30 -6.69 5.93
CA LYS A 130 19.19 -5.66 6.49
C LYS A 130 18.54 -4.96 7.68
N ILE A 131 17.26 -4.62 7.60
CA ILE A 131 16.54 -3.98 8.70
C ILE A 131 16.48 -4.91 9.90
N ASN A 132 16.03 -6.16 9.73
CA ASN A 132 15.96 -7.17 10.78
C ASN A 132 17.30 -7.37 11.49
N SER A 133 18.42 -7.35 10.75
CA SER A 133 19.77 -7.45 11.34
C SER A 133 20.15 -6.29 12.27
N LEU A 134 19.44 -5.17 12.22
CA LEU A 134 19.65 -3.99 13.09
C LEU A 134 18.80 -4.02 14.37
N PHE A 135 17.88 -4.97 14.48
CA PHE A 135 16.99 -5.16 15.62
C PHE A 135 17.26 -6.50 16.32
N GLY A 136 16.83 -6.62 17.56
CA GLY A 136 16.97 -7.88 18.33
C GLY A 136 15.93 -8.93 17.93
N GLU A 137 14.87 -8.51 17.26
CA GLU A 137 13.77 -9.33 16.80
C GLU A 137 13.36 -8.89 15.39
N PRO A 138 12.84 -9.79 14.54
CA PRO A 138 12.30 -9.45 13.23
C PRO A 138 11.14 -8.45 13.32
N LEU A 139 10.84 -7.77 12.20
CA LEU A 139 9.64 -6.96 12.08
C LEU A 139 8.40 -7.79 12.37
N ARG A 140 7.57 -7.31 13.31
CA ARG A 140 6.35 -8.01 13.77
C ARG A 140 5.39 -8.38 12.65
N TYR A 141 5.24 -7.52 11.65
CA TYR A 141 4.27 -7.68 10.55
C TYR A 141 4.95 -8.02 9.22
N GLN A 142 6.07 -8.75 9.27
CA GLN A 142 6.82 -9.07 8.05
C GLN A 142 5.99 -9.90 7.06
N ASP A 143 5.21 -10.86 7.53
CA ASP A 143 4.42 -11.75 6.67
C ASP A 143 3.37 -10.96 5.87
N GLU A 144 2.72 -9.98 6.50
CA GLU A 144 1.79 -9.07 5.85
C GLU A 144 2.48 -8.23 4.76
N LEU A 145 3.62 -7.63 5.10
CA LEU A 145 4.40 -6.81 4.17
C LEU A 145 4.87 -7.64 2.96
N ASP A 146 5.30 -8.87 3.19
CA ASP A 146 5.72 -9.82 2.17
C ASP A 146 4.55 -10.21 1.26
N SER A 147 3.36 -10.43 1.84
CA SER A 147 2.13 -10.70 1.08
C SER A 147 1.77 -9.55 0.14
N PHE A 148 1.90 -8.30 0.61
CA PHE A 148 1.58 -7.14 -0.21
C PHE A 148 2.63 -6.92 -1.30
N ASN A 149 3.92 -7.12 -1.00
CA ASN A 149 4.98 -7.04 -1.99
C ASN A 149 4.80 -8.11 -3.09
N ASN A 150 4.39 -9.32 -2.73
CA ASN A 150 4.09 -10.38 -3.69
C ASN A 150 2.91 -10.03 -4.61
N ALA A 151 1.83 -9.48 -4.07
CA ALA A 151 0.71 -8.98 -4.88
C ALA A 151 1.13 -7.83 -5.81
N ARG A 152 1.97 -6.90 -5.36
CA ARG A 152 2.50 -5.82 -6.22
C ARG A 152 3.36 -6.38 -7.34
N ASN A 153 4.19 -7.38 -7.04
CA ASN A 153 5.00 -8.03 -8.07
C ASN A 153 4.12 -8.76 -9.09
N CYS A 154 2.99 -9.33 -8.68
CA CYS A 154 2.00 -9.90 -9.59
C CYS A 154 1.40 -8.83 -10.51
N LEU A 155 0.97 -7.70 -9.96
CA LEU A 155 0.42 -6.57 -10.73
C LEU A 155 1.42 -5.97 -11.73
N GLU A 156 2.70 -5.85 -11.34
CA GLU A 156 3.70 -5.17 -12.16
C GLU A 156 4.45 -6.06 -13.14
N HIS A 157 4.66 -7.34 -12.81
CA HIS A 157 5.53 -8.22 -13.60
C HIS A 157 4.78 -9.32 -14.35
N GLU A 158 3.57 -9.67 -13.90
CA GLU A 158 2.75 -10.73 -14.51
C GLU A 158 1.45 -10.17 -15.12
N ASN A 159 1.40 -8.87 -15.39
CA ASN A 159 0.20 -8.15 -15.86
C ASN A 159 -1.03 -8.35 -14.97
N GLY A 160 -0.82 -8.57 -13.67
CA GLY A 160 -1.87 -8.85 -12.70
C GLY A 160 -2.42 -10.27 -12.76
N VAL A 161 -1.93 -11.15 -13.63
CA VAL A 161 -2.39 -12.55 -13.68
C VAL A 161 -1.57 -13.39 -12.70
N VAL A 162 -2.26 -14.12 -11.82
CA VAL A 162 -1.59 -14.98 -10.84
C VAL A 162 -0.95 -16.17 -11.52
N THR A 163 0.35 -16.35 -11.30
CA THR A 163 1.14 -17.49 -11.76
C THR A 163 1.66 -18.31 -10.58
N GLU A 164 2.08 -19.54 -10.81
CA GLU A 164 2.68 -20.42 -9.79
C GLU A 164 3.81 -19.73 -9.01
N LYS A 165 4.64 -18.93 -9.71
CA LYS A 165 5.75 -18.17 -9.13
C LYS A 165 5.28 -17.13 -8.09
N ARG A 166 4.03 -16.67 -8.17
CA ARG A 166 3.47 -15.65 -7.27
C ARG A 166 2.60 -16.24 -6.17
N CYS A 167 2.38 -17.55 -6.13
CA CYS A 167 1.63 -18.17 -5.06
C CYS A 167 2.36 -18.00 -3.71
N THR A 168 1.72 -17.34 -2.76
CA THR A 168 2.17 -17.29 -1.36
C THR A 168 1.68 -18.49 -0.55
N ASN A 169 0.68 -19.22 -1.06
CA ASN A 169 0.29 -20.54 -0.57
C ASN A 169 0.41 -21.57 -1.70
N PRO A 170 1.59 -22.21 -1.86
CA PRO A 170 1.84 -23.18 -2.93
C PRO A 170 0.95 -24.42 -2.82
N GLU A 171 0.69 -24.92 -1.60
CA GLU A 171 -0.15 -26.11 -1.40
C GLU A 171 -1.58 -25.91 -1.92
N LYS A 172 -2.10 -24.69 -1.82
CA LYS A 172 -3.43 -24.32 -2.29
C LYS A 172 -3.43 -23.66 -3.67
N ASN A 173 -2.27 -23.52 -4.32
CA ASN A 173 -2.12 -22.82 -5.60
C ASN A 173 -2.75 -21.40 -5.60
N LYS A 174 -2.48 -20.63 -4.54
CA LYS A 174 -3.10 -19.31 -4.32
C LYS A 174 -2.07 -18.23 -4.04
N LEU A 175 -2.32 -17.05 -4.62
CA LEU A 175 -1.80 -15.79 -4.10
C LEU A 175 -2.73 -15.30 -2.99
N VAL A 176 -2.17 -15.02 -1.83
CA VAL A 176 -2.88 -14.56 -0.64
C VAL A 176 -2.34 -13.20 -0.21
N ILE A 177 -3.23 -12.21 -0.15
CA ILE A 177 -3.01 -10.92 0.50
C ILE A 177 -3.65 -11.02 1.89
N HIS A 178 -2.91 -10.74 2.95
CA HIS A 178 -3.45 -10.76 4.30
C HIS A 178 -2.93 -9.59 5.13
N GLY A 179 -3.69 -9.23 6.16
CA GLY A 179 -3.30 -8.17 7.07
C GLY A 179 -4.30 -7.98 8.19
N THR A 180 -4.03 -6.99 9.04
CA THR A 180 -4.90 -6.61 10.15
C THR A 180 -5.50 -5.23 9.87
N ARG A 181 -6.82 -5.12 9.74
CA ARG A 181 -7.51 -3.83 9.49
C ARG A 181 -8.17 -3.29 10.76
N PHE A 182 -8.33 -1.97 10.84
CA PHE A 182 -9.20 -1.37 11.84
C PHE A 182 -10.66 -1.74 11.61
N LYS A 183 -11.36 -2.11 12.68
CA LYS A 183 -12.82 -2.25 12.71
C LYS A 183 -13.44 -1.27 13.71
N MET A 184 -14.53 -0.64 13.29
CA MET A 184 -15.38 0.14 14.17
C MET A 184 -16.61 -0.69 14.51
N PHE A 185 -16.95 -0.80 15.79
CA PHE A 185 -18.10 -1.59 16.22
C PHE A 185 -18.74 -1.00 17.46
N PHE A 186 -20.06 -1.17 17.60
CA PHE A 186 -20.78 -0.87 18.82
C PHE A 186 -20.70 -2.07 19.77
N LYS A 187 -20.22 -1.83 20.98
CA LYS A 187 -20.19 -2.88 22.02
C LYS A 187 -21.53 -2.88 22.76
N THR A 188 -22.33 -3.91 22.52
CA THR A 188 -23.56 -4.16 23.29
C THR A 188 -23.27 -5.15 24.42
N ALA A 189 -24.25 -5.40 25.30
CA ALA A 189 -24.11 -6.41 26.36
C ALA A 189 -23.97 -7.85 25.82
N GLN A 190 -24.38 -8.11 24.57
CA GLN A 190 -24.53 -9.46 24.01
C GLN A 190 -23.61 -9.72 22.79
N ALA A 191 -23.21 -8.67 22.07
CA ALA A 191 -22.44 -8.80 20.84
C ALA A 191 -21.69 -7.51 20.45
N GLU A 192 -20.71 -7.69 19.56
CA GLU A 192 -20.12 -6.61 18.76
C GLU A 192 -20.96 -6.42 17.49
N VAL A 193 -21.50 -5.21 17.30
CA VAL A 193 -22.27 -4.86 16.09
C VAL A 193 -21.40 -3.96 15.21
N PRO A 194 -21.04 -4.35 13.97
CA PRO A 194 -20.24 -3.51 13.08
C PRO A 194 -20.87 -2.13 12.89
N ALA A 195 -20.05 -1.08 12.98
CA ALA A 195 -20.50 0.28 12.73
C ALA A 195 -20.52 0.54 11.22
N GLU A 196 -21.68 0.98 10.71
CA GLU A 196 -21.85 1.34 9.31
C GLU A 196 -22.00 2.86 9.15
N LEU A 197 -21.31 3.41 8.16
CA LEU A 197 -21.41 4.82 7.82
C LEU A 197 -22.87 5.20 7.49
N GLY A 198 -23.36 6.26 8.11
CA GLY A 198 -24.71 6.77 7.90
C GLY A 198 -25.82 5.99 8.64
N LYS A 199 -25.48 4.97 9.44
CA LYS A 199 -26.45 4.27 10.28
C LYS A 199 -26.21 4.57 11.76
N PRO A 200 -27.23 4.98 12.52
CA PRO A 200 -27.10 5.15 13.97
C PRO A 200 -26.85 3.80 14.64
N GLY A 201 -26.00 3.79 15.66
CA GLY A 201 -25.73 2.60 16.46
C GLY A 201 -26.88 2.21 17.39
N PRO A 202 -26.82 1.01 17.98
CA PRO A 202 -27.77 0.60 19.02
C PRO A 202 -27.78 1.57 20.21
N ARG A 203 -28.93 1.75 20.87
CA ARG A 203 -29.07 2.65 22.02
C ARG A 203 -28.05 2.30 23.12
N ASN A 204 -27.48 3.34 23.74
CA ASN A 204 -26.54 3.25 24.87
C ASN A 204 -25.34 2.32 24.65
N SER A 205 -24.95 2.09 23.39
CA SER A 205 -23.82 1.22 23.06
C SER A 205 -22.62 2.07 22.64
N PRO A 206 -21.49 2.00 23.35
CA PRO A 206 -20.30 2.77 22.98
C PRO A 206 -19.73 2.30 21.64
N LEU A 207 -19.30 3.26 20.83
CA LEU A 207 -18.50 3.01 19.64
C LEU A 207 -17.07 2.67 20.08
N MET A 208 -16.58 1.51 19.64
CA MET A 208 -15.26 0.99 19.95
C MET A 208 -14.44 0.87 18.66
N LEU A 209 -13.13 1.03 18.81
CA LEU A 209 -12.15 0.70 17.80
C LEU A 209 -11.50 -0.64 18.17
N GLY A 210 -11.41 -1.52 17.19
CA GLY A 210 -10.66 -2.77 17.29
C GLY A 210 -9.87 -3.04 16.04
N ALA A 211 -9.27 -4.22 16.01
CA ALA A 211 -8.54 -4.74 14.87
C ALA A 211 -9.11 -6.12 14.52
N GLU A 212 -9.10 -6.45 13.24
CA GLU A 212 -9.45 -7.80 12.76
C GLU A 212 -8.57 -8.18 11.58
N GLU A 213 -8.28 -9.47 11.47
CA GLU A 213 -7.55 -10.03 10.35
C GLU A 213 -8.44 -10.10 9.11
N PHE A 214 -7.83 -9.87 7.94
CA PHE A 214 -8.46 -10.10 6.66
C PHE A 214 -7.55 -10.92 5.76
N GLN A 215 -8.18 -11.64 4.83
CA GLN A 215 -7.49 -12.41 3.82
C GLN A 215 -8.22 -12.27 2.49
N ILE A 216 -7.45 -12.10 1.42
CA ILE A 216 -7.94 -12.04 0.04
C ILE A 216 -7.15 -13.08 -0.75
N GLU A 217 -7.85 -13.97 -1.44
CA GLU A 217 -7.25 -15.06 -2.17
C GLU A 217 -7.52 -14.93 -3.67
N PHE A 218 -6.49 -15.23 -4.47
CA PHE A 218 -6.57 -15.31 -5.91
C PHE A 218 -5.96 -16.63 -6.38
N GLY A 219 -6.69 -17.37 -7.22
CA GLY A 219 -6.19 -18.63 -7.80
C GLY A 219 -5.28 -18.39 -9.01
N ILE A 220 -4.50 -19.40 -9.40
CA ILE A 220 -3.71 -19.36 -10.65
C ILE A 220 -4.60 -19.04 -11.86
N GLY A 221 -4.11 -18.18 -12.75
CA GLY A 221 -4.82 -17.72 -13.94
C GLY A 221 -5.87 -16.63 -13.67
N GLN A 222 -6.16 -16.33 -12.41
CA GLN A 222 -7.06 -15.25 -12.04
C GLN A 222 -6.36 -13.90 -12.18
N LEU A 223 -7.10 -12.90 -12.67
CA LEU A 223 -6.67 -11.52 -12.61
C LEU A 223 -6.79 -10.99 -11.19
N LEU A 224 -5.73 -10.38 -10.68
CA LEU A 224 -5.68 -9.71 -9.39
C LEU A 224 -6.46 -8.39 -9.47
N GLU A 225 -7.78 -8.49 -9.34
CA GLU A 225 -8.67 -7.35 -9.27
C GLU A 225 -9.01 -7.01 -7.81
N ILE A 226 -8.51 -5.87 -7.35
CA ILE A 226 -8.78 -5.36 -6.00
C ILE A 226 -10.06 -4.54 -6.05
N SER A 227 -11.11 -5.01 -5.36
CA SER A 227 -12.33 -4.23 -5.16
C SER A 227 -12.09 -3.00 -4.28
N LEU A 228 -12.97 -2.00 -4.35
CA LEU A 228 -12.86 -0.81 -3.50
C LEU A 228 -12.85 -1.16 -2.00
N LYS A 229 -13.66 -2.13 -1.57
CA LYS A 229 -13.69 -2.59 -0.18
C LYS A 229 -12.32 -3.15 0.23
N GLN A 230 -11.77 -4.06 -0.57
CA GLN A 230 -10.46 -4.66 -0.32
C GLN A 230 -9.35 -3.60 -0.33
N PHE A 231 -9.41 -2.63 -1.25
CA PHE A 231 -8.47 -1.52 -1.26
C PHE A 231 -8.51 -0.71 0.05
N ILE A 232 -9.70 -0.40 0.56
CA ILE A 232 -9.89 0.29 1.83
C ILE A 232 -9.39 -0.55 3.01
N ASP A 233 -9.62 -1.86 2.99
CA ASP A 233 -9.11 -2.79 4.00
C ASP A 233 -7.57 -2.76 4.08
N ILE A 234 -6.92 -2.80 2.91
CA ILE A 234 -5.46 -2.72 2.79
C ILE A 234 -4.95 -1.34 3.22
N LEU A 235 -5.65 -0.27 2.81
CA LEU A 235 -5.31 1.11 3.18
C LEU A 235 -5.39 1.34 4.70
N ASN A 236 -6.35 0.70 5.36
CA ASN A 236 -6.57 0.76 6.81
C ASN A 236 -5.84 -0.35 7.57
N THR A 237 -4.88 -1.02 6.93
CA THR A 237 -4.08 -2.04 7.61
C THR A 237 -3.21 -1.37 8.67
N CYS A 238 -3.30 -1.88 9.89
CA CYS A 238 -2.42 -1.52 10.99
C CYS A 238 -1.01 -2.04 10.67
N VAL A 239 -0.03 -1.14 10.54
CA VAL A 239 1.40 -1.47 10.48
C VAL A 239 2.09 -0.86 11.68
#